data_AF-A0A8K0UCT6-F1
#
_entry.id   AF-A0A8K0UCT6-F1
#
_cell.length_a   1.000
_cell.length_b   1.000
_cell.length_c   1.000
_cell.angle_alpha   90.00
_cell.angle_beta   90.00
_cell.angle_gamma   90.00
#
_symmetry.space_group_name_H-M   'P 1'
#
loop_
_entity.id
_entity.type
_entity.pdbx_description
1 polymer ?
#
loop_
_entity_poly.entity_id
_entity_poly.type
_entity_poly.pdbx_seq_one_letter_code
_entity_poly.pdbx_strand_id
1 'polypeptide(L)'
;MYSLAEQKKIDMEKIIIWIGDQLIAEWMQGLYRFRGQDNNSFEQMDWLVILFGWFHLYLGSTVDRGLMHTFTLLEKKRLNTVQTRGSFHQNLHDAICHVTEAHFHTCWKVVAGVENLAELQSKFPSQLQALTVDIVEKLASSEALHHAYAYFDKDQNDVLCASIMWNRDALRYVDLDDTIKSGDVGVMEETLPHLLFYFVDGNNSKYAIEVLKLLQCLYHEWPLELALITHQTQGPNASWDDMKRTGLAIPMLHAICKHLERQIYTLYQECNLQTLDNAYQSSDIHVQVNRWRARGKSDQVTDIVTNDNMYLLTRKMVAK
;
A
#
# COMPACT_ATOMS: atom_id res chain seq x y z
N MET A 1 34.45 22.35 7.90
CA MET A 1 35.13 21.31 7.10
C MET A 1 35.66 20.30 8.11
N TYR A 2 35.26 19.03 8.03
CA TYR A 2 35.72 18.00 8.99
C TYR A 2 37.22 17.79 8.87
N SER A 3 37.90 17.61 10.00
CA SER A 3 39.31 17.19 10.04
C SER A 3 39.48 15.79 9.45
N LEU A 4 40.70 15.45 8.97
CA LEU A 4 40.99 14.12 8.41
C LEU A 4 40.66 12.98 9.38
N ALA A 5 40.87 13.20 10.68
CA ALA A 5 40.53 12.24 11.72
C ALA A 5 39.02 12.03 11.85
N GLU A 6 38.23 13.10 11.75
CA GLU A 6 36.76 13.02 11.77
C GLU A 6 36.19 12.35 10.52
N GLN A 7 36.78 12.63 9.35
CA GLN A 7 36.38 11.99 8.09
C GLN A 7 36.59 10.47 8.14
N LYS A 8 37.79 10.04 8.57
CA LYS A 8 38.08 8.61 8.79
C LYS A 8 37.14 7.96 9.79
N LYS A 9 36.80 8.68 10.86
CA LYS A 9 35.86 8.17 11.87
C LYS A 9 34.46 7.96 11.29
N ILE A 10 33.95 8.92 10.51
CA ILE A 10 32.63 8.79 9.86
C ILE A 10 32.64 7.61 8.90
N ASP A 11 33.67 7.52 8.06
CA ASP A 11 33.80 6.48 7.05
C ASP A 11 33.86 5.06 7.63
N MET A 12 34.62 4.86 8.71
CA MET A 12 34.86 3.53 9.26
C MET A 12 33.85 3.09 10.33
N GLU A 13 33.18 4.03 10.99
CA GLU A 13 32.36 3.72 12.18
C GLU A 13 30.88 4.11 12.04
N LYS A 14 30.48 4.79 10.95
CA LYS A 14 29.12 5.31 10.82
C LYS A 14 28.50 4.96 9.49
N ILE A 15 27.23 4.56 9.57
CA ILE A 15 26.31 4.54 8.45
C ILE A 15 25.21 5.56 8.76
N ILE A 16 25.00 6.49 7.84
CA ILE A 16 23.92 7.47 7.90
C ILE A 16 22.86 7.00 6.92
N ILE A 17 21.68 6.66 7.44
CA ILE A 17 20.52 6.36 6.62
C ILE A 17 19.79 7.67 6.36
N TRP A 18 19.66 8.03 5.10
CA TRP A 18 18.92 9.21 4.66
C TRP A 18 17.64 8.78 3.96
N ILE A 19 16.50 9.20 4.50
CA ILE A 19 15.18 8.95 3.92
C ILE A 19 14.65 10.27 3.39
N GLY A 20 14.32 10.33 2.10
CA GLY A 20 13.81 11.54 1.47
C GLY A 20 12.74 11.25 0.42
N ASP A 21 12.15 12.31 -0.12
CA ASP A 21 11.29 12.15 -1.29
C ASP A 21 12.08 11.61 -2.49
N GLN A 22 11.34 11.16 -3.50
CA GLN A 22 11.89 10.50 -4.68
C GLN A 22 12.90 11.39 -5.43
N LEU A 23 12.71 12.71 -5.42
CA LEU A 23 13.57 13.66 -6.11
C LEU A 23 14.89 13.87 -5.34
N ILE A 24 14.83 14.00 -4.02
CA ILE A 24 16.01 14.08 -3.16
C ILE A 24 16.82 12.79 -3.24
N ALA A 25 16.16 11.63 -3.22
CA ALA A 25 16.83 10.34 -3.40
C ALA A 25 17.54 10.24 -4.77
N GLU A 26 16.87 10.62 -5.86
CA GLU A 26 17.46 10.66 -7.21
C GLU A 26 18.70 11.58 -7.26
N TRP A 27 18.62 12.78 -6.66
CA TRP A 27 19.75 13.73 -6.62
C TRP A 27 20.93 13.20 -5.83
N MET A 28 20.69 12.65 -4.64
CA MET A 28 21.74 12.10 -3.79
C MET A 28 22.41 10.87 -4.45
N GLN A 29 21.64 10.02 -5.12
CA GLN A 29 22.20 8.90 -5.91
C GLN A 29 22.98 9.39 -7.14
N GLY A 30 22.56 10.50 -7.76
CA GLY A 30 23.33 11.17 -8.81
C GLY A 30 24.70 11.65 -8.30
N LEU A 31 24.71 12.27 -7.12
CA LEU A 31 25.92 12.72 -6.45
C LEU A 31 26.85 11.54 -6.09
N TYR A 32 26.30 10.47 -5.52
CA TYR A 32 27.03 9.24 -5.20
C TYR A 32 27.74 8.68 -6.45
N ARG A 33 27.02 8.53 -7.56
CA ARG A 33 27.60 8.05 -8.83
C ARG A 33 28.68 8.97 -9.39
N PHE A 34 28.49 10.29 -9.28
CA PHE A 34 29.49 11.26 -9.71
C PHE A 34 30.79 11.14 -8.89
N ARG A 35 30.65 10.89 -7.59
CA ARG A 35 31.76 10.74 -6.63
C ARG A 35 32.37 9.35 -6.59
N GLY A 36 31.79 8.36 -7.26
CA GLY A 36 32.31 6.99 -7.28
C GLY A 36 33.72 6.83 -7.87
N GLN A 37 34.28 7.88 -8.48
CA GLN A 37 35.67 7.92 -8.96
C GLN A 37 36.64 8.64 -7.99
N ASP A 38 36.15 9.15 -6.87
CA ASP A 38 36.98 9.82 -5.87
C ASP A 38 37.95 8.82 -5.20
N ASN A 39 38.99 9.31 -4.55
CA ASN A 39 40.14 8.48 -4.16
C ASN A 39 39.96 7.71 -2.85
N ASN A 40 38.85 7.92 -2.13
CA ASN A 40 38.55 7.24 -0.87
C ASN A 40 37.04 7.14 -0.62
N SER A 41 36.66 6.18 0.22
CA SER A 41 35.28 5.86 0.61
C SER A 41 34.53 7.03 1.26
N PHE A 42 35.22 7.91 1.99
CA PHE A 42 34.60 9.10 2.57
C PHE A 42 34.14 10.09 1.49
N GLU A 43 34.99 10.36 0.50
CA GLU A 43 34.68 11.22 -0.64
C GLU A 43 33.65 10.58 -1.58
N GLN A 44 33.71 9.26 -1.76
CA GLN A 44 32.72 8.45 -2.50
C GLN A 44 31.34 8.41 -1.81
N MET A 45 31.28 8.77 -0.52
CA MET A 45 30.08 8.77 0.33
C MET A 45 29.57 7.37 0.71
N ASP A 46 30.45 6.38 0.88
CA ASP A 46 30.05 5.01 1.25
C ASP A 46 29.41 4.90 2.64
N TRP A 47 29.63 5.89 3.49
CA TRP A 47 28.98 6.04 4.79
C TRP A 47 27.50 6.43 4.70
N LEU A 48 26.95 6.71 3.51
CA LEU A 48 25.58 7.16 3.31
C LEU A 48 24.73 6.10 2.61
N VAL A 49 23.64 5.67 3.25
CA VAL A 49 22.60 4.83 2.66
C VAL A 49 21.39 5.68 2.35
N ILE A 50 21.01 5.75 1.07
CA ILE A 50 19.87 6.56 0.61
C ILE A 50 18.68 5.65 0.38
N LEU A 51 17.60 5.89 1.12
CA LEU A 51 16.32 5.21 0.98
C LEU A 51 15.26 6.19 0.49
N PHE A 52 14.33 5.69 -0.34
CA PHE A 52 13.15 6.46 -0.68
C PHE A 52 12.19 6.49 0.52
N GLY A 53 11.42 7.57 0.64
CA GLY A 53 10.38 7.69 1.66
C GLY A 53 9.16 6.84 1.33
N TRP A 54 8.83 5.89 2.21
CA TRP A 54 7.65 5.02 2.11
C TRP A 54 6.33 5.79 1.94
N PHE A 55 6.23 7.00 2.51
CA PHE A 55 5.05 7.87 2.36
C PHE A 55 4.76 8.32 0.92
N HIS A 56 5.74 8.24 0.00
CA HIS A 56 5.55 8.62 -1.41
C HIS A 56 5.14 7.45 -2.30
N LEU A 57 5.22 6.22 -1.79
CA LEU A 57 4.96 5.01 -2.56
C LEU A 57 3.47 4.86 -2.95
N TYR A 58 2.60 5.61 -2.31
CA TYR A 58 1.16 5.40 -2.39
C TYR A 58 0.42 5.97 -3.60
N LEU A 59 1.11 6.67 -4.49
CA LEU A 59 0.48 7.37 -5.60
C LEU A 59 0.69 6.59 -6.89
N GLY A 60 0.00 5.45 -6.97
CA GLY A 60 -0.30 4.80 -8.24
C GLY A 60 -0.94 5.77 -9.22
N SER A 61 -0.69 5.54 -10.51
CA SER A 61 -1.24 6.38 -11.57
C SER A 61 -2.77 6.45 -11.45
N THR A 62 -3.35 7.64 -11.55
CA THR A 62 -4.82 7.88 -11.52
C THR A 62 -5.52 7.39 -12.79
N VAL A 63 -4.97 6.39 -13.47
CA VAL A 63 -5.36 6.04 -14.84
C VAL A 63 -6.61 5.17 -14.87
N ASP A 64 -7.04 4.60 -13.74
CA ASP A 64 -8.21 3.73 -13.76
C ASP A 64 -9.53 4.48 -13.49
N ARG A 65 -10.51 4.23 -14.37
CA ARG A 65 -11.79 4.96 -14.43
C ARG A 65 -12.73 4.63 -13.27
N GLY A 66 -12.45 3.57 -12.51
CA GLY A 66 -13.24 3.16 -11.34
C GLY A 66 -13.33 4.25 -10.27
N LEU A 67 -12.20 4.88 -9.91
CA LEU A 67 -12.16 5.95 -8.91
C LEU A 67 -12.87 7.23 -9.37
N MET A 68 -12.85 7.54 -10.66
CA MET A 68 -13.50 8.74 -11.21
C MET A 68 -15.02 8.67 -11.11
N HIS A 69 -15.61 7.47 -11.21
CA HIS A 69 -17.03 7.27 -10.95
C HIS A 69 -17.36 7.61 -9.49
N THR A 70 -16.58 7.08 -8.55
CA THR A 70 -16.76 7.37 -7.12
C THR A 70 -16.54 8.84 -6.78
N PHE A 71 -15.53 9.49 -7.35
CA PHE A 71 -15.32 10.93 -7.15
C PHE A 71 -16.49 11.77 -7.65
N THR A 72 -17.16 11.32 -8.71
CA THR A 72 -18.37 11.96 -9.23
C THR A 72 -19.56 11.73 -8.28
N LEU A 73 -19.76 10.51 -7.79
CA LEU A 73 -20.81 10.18 -6.83
C LEU A 73 -20.67 10.93 -5.50
N LEU A 74 -19.45 11.10 -5.01
CA LEU A 74 -19.16 11.80 -3.74
C LEU A 74 -19.02 13.33 -3.92
N GLU A 75 -19.26 13.86 -5.12
CA GLU A 75 -19.06 15.26 -5.48
C GLU A 75 -17.67 15.82 -5.10
N LYS A 76 -16.64 14.96 -5.07
CA LYS A 76 -15.27 15.32 -4.67
C LYS A 76 -14.57 16.09 -5.80
N LYS A 77 -14.85 17.38 -5.87
CA LYS A 77 -14.19 18.32 -6.79
C LYS A 77 -12.68 18.36 -6.46
N ARG A 78 -11.82 18.35 -7.49
CA ARG A 78 -10.34 18.45 -7.45
C ARG A 78 -9.54 17.14 -7.33
N LEU A 79 -10.18 15.97 -7.32
CA LEU A 79 -9.48 14.68 -7.47
C LEU A 79 -9.32 14.23 -8.93
N ASN A 80 -9.97 14.95 -9.84
CA ASN A 80 -9.96 14.74 -11.28
C ASN A 80 -8.67 15.20 -11.98
N THR A 81 -7.71 15.78 -11.25
CA THR A 81 -6.40 16.14 -11.78
C THR A 81 -5.37 16.02 -10.67
N VAL A 82 -4.27 15.30 -10.92
CA VAL A 82 -3.20 15.12 -9.93
C VAL A 82 -2.61 16.48 -9.54
N GLN A 83 -2.59 16.78 -8.24
CA GLN A 83 -1.93 17.96 -7.70
C GLN A 83 -0.91 17.54 -6.65
N THR A 84 0.32 18.05 -6.79
CA THR A 84 1.42 17.79 -5.84
C THR A 84 1.42 18.73 -4.63
N ARG A 85 0.44 19.65 -4.56
CA ARG A 85 0.31 20.66 -3.49
C ARG A 85 -1.11 20.69 -2.94
N GLY A 86 -1.22 20.94 -1.63
CA GLY A 86 -2.50 21.05 -0.93
C GLY A 86 -3.06 19.70 -0.50
N SER A 87 -4.37 19.64 -0.26
CA SER A 87 -5.05 18.47 0.33
C SER A 87 -5.31 17.33 -0.65
N PHE A 88 -4.73 17.34 -1.86
CA PHE A 88 -4.98 16.31 -2.87
C PHE A 88 -4.67 14.90 -2.35
N HIS A 89 -3.49 14.69 -1.76
CA HIS A 89 -3.08 13.37 -1.26
C HIS A 89 -3.97 12.88 -0.11
N GLN A 90 -4.32 13.77 0.82
CA GLN A 90 -5.26 13.45 1.90
C GLN A 90 -6.64 13.08 1.34
N ASN A 91 -7.18 13.90 0.43
CA ASN A 91 -8.48 13.66 -0.16
C ASN A 91 -8.52 12.36 -0.98
N LEU A 92 -7.41 11.99 -1.62
CA LEU A 92 -7.28 10.74 -2.36
C LEU A 92 -7.23 9.54 -1.40
N HIS A 93 -6.43 9.62 -0.35
CA HIS A 93 -6.39 8.61 0.72
C HIS A 93 -7.78 8.41 1.34
N ASP A 94 -8.43 9.50 1.78
CA ASP A 94 -9.78 9.45 2.36
C ASP A 94 -10.77 8.81 1.39
N ALA A 95 -10.69 9.14 0.09
CA ALA A 95 -11.57 8.55 -0.90
C ALA A 95 -11.32 7.05 -1.08
N ILE A 96 -10.06 6.61 -1.17
CA ILE A 96 -9.71 5.18 -1.24
C ILE A 96 -10.25 4.45 -0.01
N CYS A 97 -10.03 4.98 1.20
CA CYS A 97 -10.52 4.40 2.44
C CYS A 97 -12.05 4.30 2.46
N HIS A 98 -12.78 5.36 2.08
CA HIS A 98 -14.25 5.33 2.02
C HIS A 98 -14.80 4.34 1.00
N VAL A 99 -14.20 4.27 -0.21
CA VAL A 99 -14.61 3.30 -1.23
C VAL A 99 -14.37 1.88 -0.72
N THR A 100 -13.21 1.64 -0.13
CA THR A 100 -12.83 0.33 0.42
C THR A 100 -13.80 -0.10 1.51
N GLU A 101 -14.12 0.78 2.45
CA GLU A 101 -15.08 0.49 3.51
C GLU A 101 -16.47 0.16 2.95
N ALA A 102 -16.96 0.90 1.96
CA ALA A 102 -18.25 0.63 1.32
C ALA A 102 -18.26 -0.71 0.54
N HIS A 103 -17.15 -1.05 -0.13
CA HIS A 103 -16.96 -2.35 -0.75
C HIS A 103 -17.02 -3.48 0.29
N PHE A 104 -16.30 -3.35 1.41
CA PHE A 104 -16.30 -4.36 2.45
C PHE A 104 -17.64 -4.47 3.18
N HIS A 105 -18.37 -3.36 3.37
CA HIS A 105 -19.76 -3.40 3.84
C HIS A 105 -20.63 -4.29 2.94
N THR A 106 -20.49 -4.15 1.62
CA THR A 106 -21.25 -4.95 0.68
C THR A 106 -20.77 -6.41 0.67
N CYS A 107 -19.46 -6.66 0.76
CA CYS A 107 -18.91 -8.02 0.90
C CYS A 107 -19.45 -8.74 2.14
N TRP A 108 -19.51 -8.05 3.28
CA TRP A 108 -20.08 -8.58 4.51
C TRP A 108 -21.54 -8.99 4.34
N LYS A 109 -22.36 -8.14 3.71
CA LYS A 109 -23.77 -8.45 3.41
C LYS A 109 -23.90 -9.69 2.51
N VAL A 110 -23.13 -9.73 1.42
CA VAL A 110 -23.16 -10.83 0.44
C VAL A 110 -22.73 -12.15 1.08
N VAL A 111 -21.59 -12.18 1.78
CA VAL A 111 -21.04 -13.42 2.36
C VAL A 111 -21.87 -13.90 3.55
N ALA A 112 -22.39 -12.98 4.37
CA ALA A 112 -23.24 -13.35 5.50
C ALA A 112 -24.70 -13.64 5.12
N GLY A 113 -25.12 -13.28 3.90
CA GLY A 113 -26.49 -13.41 3.43
C GLY A 113 -27.46 -12.52 4.22
N VAL A 114 -27.04 -11.30 4.58
CA VAL A 114 -27.82 -10.35 5.37
C VAL A 114 -28.05 -9.07 4.60
N GLU A 115 -29.21 -8.44 4.81
CA GLU A 115 -29.53 -7.14 4.21
C GLU A 115 -28.93 -5.99 5.04
N ASN A 116 -28.87 -6.18 6.37
CA ASN A 116 -28.36 -5.18 7.30
C ASN A 116 -27.18 -5.70 8.13
N LEU A 117 -26.09 -4.92 8.18
CA LEU A 117 -24.90 -5.26 8.98
C LEU A 117 -25.18 -5.35 10.49
N ALA A 118 -26.23 -4.70 11.00
CA ALA A 118 -26.68 -4.84 12.38
C ALA A 118 -26.98 -6.30 12.73
N GLU A 119 -27.38 -7.13 11.76
CA GLU A 119 -27.63 -8.56 11.96
C GLU A 119 -26.35 -9.33 12.33
N LEU A 120 -25.17 -8.83 11.96
CA LEU A 120 -23.89 -9.44 12.33
C LEU A 120 -23.61 -9.36 13.83
N GLN A 121 -24.22 -8.42 14.56
CA GLN A 121 -24.07 -8.31 16.02
C GLN A 121 -24.62 -9.53 16.76
N SER A 122 -25.50 -10.31 16.12
CA SER A 122 -26.06 -11.54 16.67
C SER A 122 -25.17 -12.77 16.46
N LYS A 123 -24.10 -12.67 15.65
CA LYS A 123 -23.21 -13.78 15.33
C LYS A 123 -22.12 -13.95 16.39
N PHE A 124 -21.70 -15.20 16.60
CA PHE A 124 -20.58 -15.51 17.48
C PHE A 124 -19.24 -15.09 16.84
N PRO A 125 -18.20 -14.78 17.66
CA PRO A 125 -16.89 -14.40 17.14
C PRO A 125 -16.28 -15.39 16.14
N SER A 126 -16.46 -16.70 16.37
CA SER A 126 -15.98 -17.75 15.44
C SER A 126 -16.71 -17.74 14.10
N GLN A 127 -17.99 -17.38 14.08
CA GLN A 127 -18.76 -17.23 12.86
C GLN A 127 -18.31 -15.99 12.09
N LEU A 128 -18.05 -14.88 12.79
CA LEU A 128 -17.49 -13.67 12.17
C LEU A 128 -16.11 -13.95 11.57
N GLN A 129 -15.27 -14.71 12.26
CA GLN A 129 -13.97 -15.14 11.73
C GLN A 129 -14.14 -15.99 10.46
N ALA A 130 -15.05 -16.97 10.46
CA ALA A 130 -15.32 -17.76 9.25
C ALA A 130 -15.81 -16.89 8.08
N LEU A 131 -16.66 -15.89 8.34
CA LEU A 131 -17.11 -14.94 7.33
C LEU A 131 -15.96 -14.07 6.79
N THR A 132 -15.02 -13.63 7.64
CA THR A 132 -13.84 -12.89 7.17
C THR A 132 -12.97 -13.71 6.22
N VAL A 133 -12.77 -15.00 6.53
CA VAL A 133 -12.03 -15.91 5.65
C VAL A 133 -12.74 -16.04 4.31
N ASP A 134 -14.06 -16.25 4.34
CA ASP A 134 -14.87 -16.34 3.12
C ASP A 134 -14.80 -15.06 2.27
N ILE A 135 -14.81 -13.88 2.89
CA ILE A 135 -14.67 -12.60 2.17
C ILE A 135 -13.33 -12.56 1.42
N VAL A 136 -12.23 -12.94 2.08
CA VAL A 136 -10.90 -12.93 1.45
C VAL A 136 -10.81 -13.96 0.33
N GLU A 137 -11.20 -15.20 0.61
CA GLU A 137 -11.10 -16.31 -0.34
C GLU A 137 -11.99 -16.15 -1.56
N LYS A 138 -13.16 -15.51 -1.41
CA LYS A 138 -14.17 -15.42 -2.48
C LYS A 138 -14.21 -14.05 -3.16
N LEU A 139 -13.80 -12.97 -2.48
CA LEU A 139 -14.04 -11.60 -2.94
C LEU A 139 -12.83 -10.65 -2.85
N ALA A 140 -11.69 -11.04 -2.28
CA ALA A 140 -10.57 -10.11 -2.08
C ALA A 140 -9.17 -10.73 -2.25
N SER A 141 -9.05 -11.83 -3.00
CA SER A 141 -7.77 -12.51 -3.23
C SER A 141 -7.49 -12.71 -4.73
N SER A 142 -6.22 -12.94 -5.07
CA SER A 142 -5.86 -13.34 -6.43
C SER A 142 -6.50 -14.67 -6.84
N GLU A 143 -6.72 -15.57 -5.88
CA GLU A 143 -7.42 -16.84 -6.12
C GLU A 143 -8.90 -16.61 -6.45
N ALA A 144 -9.57 -15.71 -5.71
CA ALA A 144 -10.94 -15.29 -6.02
C ALA A 144 -11.04 -14.76 -7.46
N LEU A 145 -10.06 -13.97 -7.88
CA LEU A 145 -10.02 -13.40 -9.22
C LEU A 145 -9.72 -14.45 -10.29
N HIS A 146 -8.82 -15.39 -10.00
CA HIS A 146 -8.54 -16.52 -10.88
C HIS A 146 -9.78 -17.40 -11.07
N HIS A 147 -10.50 -17.70 -9.99
CA HIS A 147 -11.79 -18.39 -10.05
C HIS A 147 -12.82 -17.60 -10.86
N ALA A 148 -12.91 -16.29 -10.69
CA ALA A 148 -13.80 -15.46 -11.49
C ALA A 148 -13.45 -15.53 -12.98
N TYR A 149 -12.17 -15.48 -13.36
CA TYR A 149 -11.78 -15.62 -14.76
C TYR A 149 -11.95 -17.03 -15.33
N ALA A 150 -11.76 -18.08 -14.52
CA ALA A 150 -11.82 -19.47 -14.97
C ALA A 150 -13.24 -19.98 -15.20
N TYR A 151 -14.20 -19.53 -14.39
CA TYR A 151 -15.58 -20.01 -14.43
C TYR A 151 -16.51 -19.15 -15.28
N PHE A 152 -16.10 -17.95 -15.67
CA PHE A 152 -16.98 -17.01 -16.37
C PHE A 152 -16.45 -16.65 -17.76
N ASP A 153 -17.37 -16.53 -18.70
CA ASP A 153 -17.07 -16.01 -20.04
C ASP A 153 -16.51 -14.59 -19.88
N LYS A 154 -15.41 -14.27 -20.59
CA LYS A 154 -14.60 -13.04 -20.39
C LYS A 154 -15.43 -11.75 -20.40
N ASP A 155 -16.57 -11.76 -21.09
CA ASP A 155 -17.43 -10.58 -21.22
C ASP A 155 -18.54 -10.50 -20.15
N GLN A 156 -18.81 -11.54 -19.35
CA GLN A 156 -20.04 -11.59 -18.52
C GLN A 156 -19.90 -11.03 -17.10
N ASN A 157 -18.69 -10.82 -16.59
CA ASN A 157 -18.46 -10.45 -15.18
C ASN A 157 -17.34 -9.42 -14.96
N ASP A 158 -17.12 -8.51 -15.91
CA ASP A 158 -16.09 -7.44 -15.78
C ASP A 158 -16.24 -6.65 -14.46
N VAL A 159 -17.47 -6.43 -14.01
CA VAL A 159 -17.78 -5.69 -12.77
C VAL A 159 -17.36 -6.46 -11.53
N LEU A 160 -17.66 -7.75 -11.45
CA LEU A 160 -17.25 -8.58 -10.31
C LEU A 160 -15.72 -8.72 -10.27
N CYS A 161 -15.08 -8.95 -11.41
CA CYS A 161 -13.62 -9.02 -11.50
C CYS A 161 -12.98 -7.70 -11.06
N ALA A 162 -13.46 -6.56 -11.57
CA ALA A 162 -12.98 -5.25 -11.15
C ALA A 162 -13.18 -4.99 -9.65
N SER A 163 -14.28 -5.48 -9.08
CA SER A 163 -14.57 -5.37 -7.65
C SER A 163 -13.64 -6.24 -6.81
N ILE A 164 -13.35 -7.47 -7.24
CA ILE A 164 -12.37 -8.35 -6.58
C ILE A 164 -10.96 -7.75 -6.66
N MET A 165 -10.57 -7.21 -7.82
CA MET A 165 -9.30 -6.49 -7.99
C MET A 165 -9.19 -5.31 -7.05
N TRP A 166 -10.24 -4.47 -6.99
CA TRP A 166 -10.31 -3.36 -6.04
C TRP A 166 -10.11 -3.84 -4.61
N ASN A 167 -10.91 -4.82 -4.16
CA ASN A 167 -10.84 -5.34 -2.79
C ASN A 167 -9.44 -5.86 -2.44
N ARG A 168 -8.84 -6.65 -3.33
CA ARG A 168 -7.49 -7.21 -3.16
C ARG A 168 -6.45 -6.11 -3.00
N ASP A 169 -6.43 -5.16 -3.92
CA ASP A 169 -5.40 -4.13 -3.99
C ASP A 169 -5.61 -3.04 -2.91
N ALA A 170 -6.86 -2.70 -2.62
CA ALA A 170 -7.20 -1.71 -1.61
C ALA A 170 -7.00 -2.23 -0.18
N LEU A 171 -7.20 -3.53 0.10
CA LEU A 171 -6.81 -4.11 1.39
C LEU A 171 -5.30 -3.97 1.62
N ARG A 172 -4.50 -4.28 0.60
CA ARG A 172 -3.04 -4.11 0.67
C ARG A 172 -2.65 -2.65 0.86
N TYR A 173 -3.38 -1.73 0.22
CA TYR A 173 -3.20 -0.30 0.45
C TYR A 173 -3.45 0.08 1.92
N VAL A 174 -4.57 -0.34 2.51
CA VAL A 174 -4.94 0.01 3.89
C VAL A 174 -3.97 -0.62 4.89
N ASP A 175 -3.64 -1.91 4.69
CA ASP A 175 -2.72 -2.66 5.54
C ASP A 175 -1.34 -2.02 5.58
N LEU A 176 -0.78 -1.65 4.42
CA LEU A 176 0.51 -0.99 4.35
C LEU A 176 0.49 0.41 5.00
N ASP A 177 -0.65 1.11 5.06
CA ASP A 177 -0.73 2.47 5.61
C ASP A 177 -0.68 2.40 7.14
N ASP A 178 -1.44 1.45 7.71
CA ASP A 178 -1.37 1.09 9.13
C ASP A 178 0.00 0.55 9.50
N THR A 179 0.61 -0.25 8.63
CA THR A 179 1.95 -0.80 8.79
C THR A 179 3.01 0.31 8.85
N ILE A 180 2.96 1.29 7.94
CA ILE A 180 3.89 2.44 7.97
C ILE A 180 3.69 3.26 9.24
N LYS A 181 2.44 3.50 9.65
CA LYS A 181 2.12 4.27 10.87
C LYS A 181 2.58 3.55 12.14
N SER A 182 2.50 2.23 12.17
CA SER A 182 2.96 1.39 13.30
C SER A 182 4.45 1.07 13.25
N GLY A 183 5.08 1.22 12.07
CA GLY A 183 6.47 0.86 11.83
C GLY A 183 6.70 -0.64 11.75
N ASP A 184 5.74 -1.45 11.31
CA ASP A 184 5.98 -2.88 11.13
C ASP A 184 6.75 -3.15 9.83
N VAL A 185 8.08 -3.04 9.91
CA VAL A 185 8.96 -3.17 8.74
C VAL A 185 8.88 -4.56 8.10
N GLY A 186 8.52 -5.61 8.85
CA GLY A 186 8.37 -6.95 8.31
C GLY A 186 7.29 -6.98 7.22
N VAL A 187 6.11 -6.45 7.54
CA VAL A 187 5.00 -6.36 6.59
C VAL A 187 5.29 -5.35 5.47
N MET A 188 6.01 -4.26 5.75
CA MET A 188 6.45 -3.30 4.71
C MET A 188 7.32 -3.99 3.66
N GLU A 189 8.29 -4.80 4.09
CA GLU A 189 9.17 -5.56 3.20
C GLU A 189 8.39 -6.62 2.42
N GLU A 190 7.55 -7.41 3.09
CA GLU A 190 6.72 -8.43 2.45
C GLU A 190 5.80 -7.86 1.35
N THR A 191 5.46 -6.57 1.45
CA THR A 191 4.63 -5.87 0.47
C THR A 191 5.41 -5.38 -0.75
N LEU A 192 6.75 -5.27 -0.69
CA LEU A 192 7.58 -4.74 -1.78
C LEU A 192 7.42 -5.48 -3.13
N PRO A 193 7.39 -6.83 -3.20
CA PRO A 193 7.18 -7.52 -4.47
C PRO A 193 5.86 -7.15 -5.13
N HIS A 194 4.80 -6.96 -4.34
CA HIS A 194 3.50 -6.56 -4.87
C HIS A 194 3.53 -5.13 -5.42
N LEU A 195 4.16 -4.21 -4.69
CA LEU A 195 4.34 -2.82 -5.10
C LEU A 195 5.17 -2.70 -6.38
N LEU A 196 6.18 -3.54 -6.54
CA LEU A 196 6.96 -3.61 -7.77
C LEU A 196 6.06 -3.89 -8.98
N PHE A 197 5.24 -4.94 -8.91
CA PHE A 197 4.31 -5.27 -10.00
C PHE A 197 3.31 -4.15 -10.25
N TYR A 198 2.79 -3.55 -9.17
CA TYR A 198 1.86 -2.45 -9.26
C TYR A 198 2.47 -1.22 -9.98
N PHE A 199 3.72 -0.86 -9.68
CA PHE A 199 4.39 0.25 -10.37
C PHE A 199 4.80 -0.06 -11.80
N VAL A 200 5.22 -1.29 -12.08
CA VAL A 200 5.52 -1.71 -13.45
C VAL A 200 4.27 -1.60 -14.31
N ASP A 201 3.13 -2.04 -13.80
CA ASP A 201 1.85 -1.96 -14.50
C ASP A 201 1.35 -0.52 -14.64
N GLY A 202 1.39 0.26 -13.56
CA GLY A 202 1.03 1.68 -13.57
C GLY A 202 1.98 2.59 -14.37
N ASN A 203 2.90 2.01 -15.16
CA ASN A 203 3.95 2.67 -15.92
C ASN A 203 4.76 3.69 -15.08
N ASN A 204 4.93 3.37 -13.80
CA ASN A 204 5.61 4.21 -12.84
C ASN A 204 7.05 3.70 -12.61
N SER A 205 7.81 3.68 -13.70
CA SER A 205 9.16 3.10 -13.78
C SER A 205 10.12 3.64 -12.72
N LYS A 206 9.97 4.91 -12.33
CA LYS A 206 10.76 5.52 -11.25
C LYS A 206 10.60 4.80 -9.91
N TYR A 207 9.36 4.59 -9.47
CA TYR A 207 9.10 3.88 -8.20
C TYR A 207 9.38 2.38 -8.33
N ALA A 208 9.14 1.78 -9.50
CA ALA A 208 9.54 0.39 -9.75
C ALA A 208 11.05 0.19 -9.58
N ILE A 209 11.87 1.12 -10.09
CA ILE A 209 13.32 1.09 -9.93
C ILE A 209 13.72 1.25 -8.46
N GLU A 210 13.07 2.15 -7.71
CA GLU A 210 13.37 2.33 -6.29
C GLU A 210 13.04 1.06 -5.46
N VAL A 211 11.91 0.40 -5.75
CA VAL A 211 11.55 -0.88 -5.11
C VAL A 211 12.56 -1.98 -5.48
N LEU A 212 12.95 -2.08 -6.76
CA LEU A 212 13.97 -3.05 -7.21
C LEU A 212 15.32 -2.85 -6.51
N LYS A 213 15.77 -1.61 -6.38
CA LYS A 213 17.00 -1.28 -5.65
C LYS A 213 16.90 -1.71 -4.20
N LEU A 214 15.78 -1.43 -3.53
CA LEU A 214 15.59 -1.81 -2.14
C LEU A 214 15.61 -3.33 -1.96
N LEU A 215 14.91 -4.07 -2.82
CA LEU A 215 14.92 -5.55 -2.82
C LEU A 215 16.35 -6.10 -3.05
N GLN A 216 17.07 -5.54 -4.03
CA GLN A 216 18.46 -5.91 -4.32
C GLN A 216 19.37 -5.64 -3.11
N CYS A 217 19.23 -4.48 -2.47
CA CYS A 217 19.98 -4.12 -1.28
C CYS A 217 19.71 -5.09 -0.13
N LEU A 218 18.44 -5.30 0.22
CA LEU A 218 18.02 -6.14 1.34
C LEU A 218 18.47 -7.61 1.18
N TYR A 219 18.33 -8.17 -0.02
CA TYR A 219 18.56 -9.61 -0.23
C TYR A 219 19.95 -9.97 -0.74
N HIS A 220 20.71 -9.03 -1.29
CA HIS A 220 21.95 -9.37 -2.02
C HIS A 220 23.16 -8.51 -1.68
N GLU A 221 23.00 -7.26 -1.25
CA GLU A 221 24.14 -6.34 -1.09
C GLU A 221 24.43 -6.02 0.37
N TRP A 222 23.40 -5.81 1.19
CA TRP A 222 23.60 -5.40 2.57
C TRP A 222 24.01 -6.57 3.45
N PRO A 223 24.99 -6.36 4.35
CA PRO A 223 25.25 -7.31 5.41
C PRO A 223 24.00 -7.44 6.30
N LEU A 224 23.82 -8.62 6.90
CA LEU A 224 22.62 -8.94 7.67
C LEU A 224 22.35 -7.89 8.77
N GLU A 225 23.39 -7.35 9.38
CA GLU A 225 23.29 -6.31 10.41
C GLU A 225 22.68 -5.01 9.87
N LEU A 226 22.99 -4.64 8.62
CA LEU A 226 22.44 -3.44 7.99
C LEU A 226 21.01 -3.67 7.50
N ALA A 227 20.70 -4.84 6.96
CA ALA A 227 19.32 -5.24 6.66
C ALA A 227 18.46 -5.27 7.94
N LEU A 228 19.00 -5.79 9.04
CA LEU A 228 18.35 -5.78 10.35
C LEU A 228 18.19 -4.37 10.92
N ILE A 229 19.11 -3.43 10.68
CA ILE A 229 18.92 -2.02 11.05
C ILE A 229 17.76 -1.40 10.25
N THR A 230 17.53 -1.82 9.01
CA THR A 230 16.32 -1.40 8.30
C THR A 230 15.04 -2.03 8.85
N HIS A 231 15.10 -3.27 9.36
CA HIS A 231 13.98 -3.92 10.08
C HIS A 231 13.74 -3.40 11.50
N GLN A 232 14.78 -2.86 12.13
CA GLN A 232 14.67 -2.19 13.41
C GLN A 232 14.15 -0.78 13.16
N THR A 233 12.93 -0.52 13.58
CA THR A 233 12.31 0.80 13.49
C THR A 233 13.12 1.95 14.09
N GLN A 234 14.20 1.69 14.83
CA GLN A 234 14.99 2.71 15.51
C GLN A 234 16.48 2.37 15.45
N GLY A 235 17.23 3.27 14.81
CA GLY A 235 18.64 3.10 14.42
C GLY A 235 19.66 2.91 15.56
N PRO A 236 20.96 2.97 15.24
CA PRO A 236 22.05 2.36 16.03
C PRO A 236 22.36 2.95 17.42
N ASN A 237 21.53 3.86 17.95
CA ASN A 237 21.73 4.55 19.23
C ASN A 237 20.53 4.50 20.20
N ALA A 238 19.50 3.67 19.97
CA ALA A 238 18.38 3.56 20.90
C ALA A 238 18.71 2.57 22.04
N SER A 239 18.89 3.07 23.28
CA SER A 239 18.95 2.19 24.45
C SER A 239 17.54 1.74 24.86
N TRP A 240 17.42 0.53 25.44
CA TRP A 240 16.13 0.02 25.94
C TRP A 240 15.46 0.93 26.98
N ASP A 241 16.22 1.70 27.74
CA ASP A 241 15.71 2.66 28.73
C ASP A 241 15.23 3.96 28.07
N ASP A 242 15.83 4.37 26.95
CA ASP A 242 15.32 5.45 26.11
C ASP A 242 14.03 5.05 25.40
N MET A 243 13.97 3.81 24.88
CA MET A 243 12.79 3.24 24.22
C MET A 243 11.56 3.17 25.14
N LYS A 244 11.73 2.80 26.41
CA LYS A 244 10.61 2.82 27.39
C LYS A 244 10.09 4.23 27.66
N ARG A 245 10.90 5.25 27.39
CA ARG A 245 10.63 6.66 27.68
C ARG A 245 10.01 7.41 26.49
N THR A 246 10.42 7.11 25.25
CA THR A 246 9.83 7.66 24.01
C THR A 246 8.78 6.75 23.36
N GLY A 247 8.89 5.43 23.52
CA GLY A 247 7.98 4.43 22.95
C GLY A 247 6.59 4.40 23.57
N LEU A 248 6.35 5.06 24.71
CA LEU A 248 4.98 5.27 25.24
C LEU A 248 4.23 6.36 24.46
N ALA A 249 4.94 7.28 23.81
CA ALA A 249 4.32 8.36 23.05
C ALA A 249 3.73 7.86 21.73
N ILE A 250 4.32 6.85 21.07
CA ILE A 250 3.81 6.37 19.78
C ILE A 250 2.45 5.65 19.91
N PRO A 251 2.26 4.67 20.81
CA PRO A 251 0.95 4.07 21.06
C PRO A 251 -0.06 5.08 21.59
N MET A 252 0.37 6.05 22.41
CA MET A 252 -0.51 7.10 22.92
C MET A 252 -0.92 8.09 21.83
N LEU A 253 0.00 8.54 20.97
CA LEU A 253 -0.27 9.37 19.81
C LEU A 253 -1.14 8.61 18.81
N HIS A 254 -0.89 7.32 18.58
CA HIS A 254 -1.75 6.46 17.77
C HIS A 254 -3.15 6.33 18.38
N ALA A 255 -3.27 6.13 19.70
CA ALA A 255 -4.56 6.09 20.38
C ALA A 255 -5.30 7.44 20.33
N ILE A 256 -4.57 8.56 20.44
CA ILE A 256 -5.11 9.92 20.29
C ILE A 256 -5.54 10.16 18.84
N CYS A 257 -4.72 9.82 17.84
CA CYS A 257 -5.06 9.89 16.43
C CYS A 257 -6.31 9.05 16.15
N LYS A 258 -6.35 7.79 16.58
CA LYS A 258 -7.51 6.90 16.43
C LYS A 258 -8.76 7.42 17.14
N HIS A 259 -8.60 8.08 18.29
CA HIS A 259 -9.70 8.71 19.02
C HIS A 259 -10.21 9.97 18.30
N LEU A 260 -9.31 10.84 17.85
CA LEU A 260 -9.64 12.05 17.09
C LEU A 260 -10.23 11.70 15.72
N GLU A 261 -9.68 10.70 15.04
CA GLU A 261 -10.25 10.08 13.85
C GLU A 261 -11.65 9.63 14.18
N ARG A 262 -11.88 8.76 15.17
CA ARG A 262 -13.25 8.36 15.57
C ARG A 262 -14.20 9.53 15.84
N GLN A 263 -13.76 10.60 16.51
CA GLN A 263 -14.61 11.75 16.85
C GLN A 263 -14.89 12.69 15.67
N ILE A 264 -13.95 12.84 14.75
CA ILE A 264 -14.06 13.74 13.59
C ILE A 264 -14.64 12.99 12.38
N TYR A 265 -14.27 11.73 12.18
CA TYR A 265 -14.73 10.86 11.09
C TYR A 265 -16.22 10.54 11.18
N THR A 266 -16.76 10.24 12.37
CA THR A 266 -18.18 9.84 12.52
C THR A 266 -19.17 10.88 11.98
N LEU A 267 -18.82 12.17 11.99
CA LEU A 267 -19.71 13.24 11.52
C LEU A 267 -19.69 13.48 10.00
N TYR A 268 -18.61 13.11 9.30
CA TYR A 268 -18.45 13.37 7.84
C TYR A 268 -18.61 12.11 6.98
N GLN A 269 -18.50 10.92 7.58
CA GLN A 269 -18.36 9.66 6.86
C GLN A 269 -19.71 8.95 6.65
N GLU A 270 -20.64 9.00 7.60
CA GLU A 270 -21.93 8.26 7.51
C GLU A 270 -22.72 8.62 6.24
N CYS A 271 -22.77 9.90 5.86
CA CYS A 271 -23.47 10.34 4.65
C CYS A 271 -22.82 9.84 3.35
N ASN A 272 -21.48 9.86 3.29
CA ASN A 272 -20.73 9.40 2.12
C ASN A 272 -20.77 7.87 1.99
N LEU A 273 -20.60 7.15 3.11
CA LEU A 273 -20.72 5.69 3.15
C LEU A 273 -22.11 5.23 2.75
N GLN A 274 -23.16 5.86 3.28
CA GLN A 274 -24.53 5.48 2.93
C GLN A 274 -24.82 5.73 1.44
N THR A 275 -24.29 6.81 0.87
CA THR A 275 -24.40 7.08 -0.57
C THR A 275 -23.70 6.01 -1.41
N LEU A 276 -22.49 5.60 -1.03
CA LEU A 276 -21.73 4.56 -1.73
C LEU A 276 -22.33 3.17 -1.54
N ASP A 277 -22.73 2.80 -0.33
CA ASP A 277 -23.34 1.51 0.01
C ASP A 277 -24.63 1.33 -0.80
N ASN A 278 -25.50 2.34 -0.85
CA ASN A 278 -26.69 2.32 -1.69
C ASN A 278 -26.36 2.16 -3.20
N ALA A 279 -25.32 2.84 -3.68
CA ALA A 279 -24.89 2.75 -5.07
C ALA A 279 -24.34 1.36 -5.42
N TYR A 280 -23.52 0.78 -4.55
CA TYR A 280 -22.91 -0.54 -4.76
C TYR A 280 -23.91 -1.68 -4.59
N GLN A 281 -24.80 -1.59 -3.60
CA GLN A 281 -25.91 -2.53 -3.45
C GLN A 281 -26.84 -2.51 -4.67
N SER A 282 -27.26 -1.33 -5.13
CA SER A 282 -28.14 -1.21 -6.31
C SER A 282 -27.47 -1.65 -7.62
N SER A 283 -26.14 -1.71 -7.64
CA SER A 283 -25.34 -2.13 -8.80
C SER A 283 -24.89 -3.60 -8.73
N ASP A 284 -25.22 -4.34 -7.66
CA ASP A 284 -24.91 -5.76 -7.49
C ASP A 284 -23.43 -6.11 -7.75
N ILE A 285 -22.50 -5.21 -7.38
CA ILE A 285 -21.09 -5.30 -7.82
C ILE A 285 -20.32 -6.53 -7.30
N HIS A 286 -20.83 -7.18 -6.25
CA HIS A 286 -20.26 -8.39 -5.66
C HIS A 286 -21.12 -9.64 -5.90
N VAL A 287 -22.18 -9.51 -6.71
CA VAL A 287 -23.07 -10.61 -7.05
C VAL A 287 -22.84 -10.98 -8.51
N GLN A 288 -22.82 -12.28 -8.78
CA GLN A 288 -22.77 -12.76 -10.15
C GLN A 288 -24.10 -12.44 -10.85
N VAL A 289 -24.06 -11.60 -11.88
CA VAL A 289 -25.23 -11.29 -12.69
C VAL A 289 -24.86 -11.44 -14.17
N ASN A 290 -25.56 -12.34 -14.88
CA ASN A 290 -25.30 -12.71 -16.29
C ASN A 290 -25.51 -11.57 -17.33
N ARG A 291 -25.50 -10.29 -16.94
CA ARG A 291 -25.94 -9.17 -17.78
C ARG A 291 -25.02 -7.94 -17.80
N TRP A 292 -23.96 -7.87 -17.00
CA TRP A 292 -23.11 -6.67 -16.96
C TRP A 292 -21.84 -6.85 -17.81
N ARG A 293 -21.82 -6.20 -18.98
CA ARG A 293 -20.64 -6.08 -19.86
C ARG A 293 -19.99 -4.72 -19.67
N ALA A 294 -18.65 -4.66 -19.69
CA ALA A 294 -17.94 -3.42 -19.96
C ALA A 294 -18.45 -2.80 -21.27
N ARG A 295 -18.88 -1.52 -21.25
CA ARG A 295 -19.48 -0.88 -22.43
C ARG A 295 -18.43 -0.43 -23.45
N GLY A 296 -17.14 -0.41 -23.09
CA GLY A 296 -16.04 -0.15 -24.01
C GLY A 296 -14.70 -0.71 -23.53
N LYS A 297 -13.70 -0.70 -24.43
CA LYS A 297 -12.31 -1.14 -24.14
C LYS A 297 -11.65 -0.41 -22.97
N SER A 298 -12.16 0.78 -22.65
CA SER A 298 -11.69 1.59 -21.54
C SER A 298 -12.26 1.20 -20.17
N ASP A 299 -13.25 0.32 -20.16
CA ASP A 299 -13.90 -0.18 -18.95
C ASP A 299 -13.42 -1.61 -18.64
N GLN A 300 -12.47 -2.13 -19.44
CA GLN A 300 -11.78 -3.39 -19.20
C GLN A 300 -10.58 -3.12 -18.30
N VAL A 301 -10.61 -3.68 -17.09
CA VAL A 301 -9.48 -3.65 -16.16
C VAL A 301 -8.61 -4.88 -16.43
N THR A 302 -7.29 -4.68 -16.57
CA THR A 302 -6.36 -5.78 -16.86
C THR A 302 -5.64 -6.17 -15.58
N ASP A 303 -5.79 -7.42 -15.14
CA ASP A 303 -5.06 -7.89 -13.95
C ASP A 303 -3.68 -8.45 -14.31
N ILE A 304 -2.62 -7.80 -13.84
CA ILE A 304 -1.24 -8.22 -14.12
C ILE A 304 -0.60 -8.95 -12.95
N VAL A 305 -1.18 -8.84 -11.75
CA VAL A 305 -0.70 -9.57 -10.55
C VAL A 305 -0.95 -11.07 -10.70
N THR A 306 -2.11 -11.47 -11.22
CA THR A 306 -2.48 -12.89 -11.39
C THR A 306 -2.11 -13.46 -12.77
N ASN A 307 -1.73 -12.63 -13.74
CA ASN A 307 -1.18 -13.08 -15.02
C ASN A 307 0.28 -13.58 -14.85
N ASP A 308 0.45 -14.76 -14.24
CA ASP A 308 1.64 -15.63 -14.15
C ASP A 308 2.99 -15.04 -13.68
N ASN A 309 3.11 -13.73 -13.47
CA ASN A 309 4.39 -13.09 -13.17
C ASN A 309 4.76 -13.14 -11.68
N MET A 310 3.78 -13.13 -10.75
CA MET A 310 4.06 -13.10 -9.31
C MET A 310 4.57 -14.44 -8.77
N TYR A 311 4.09 -15.58 -9.32
CA TYR A 311 4.54 -16.93 -8.96
C TYR A 311 6.00 -17.21 -9.34
N LEU A 312 6.54 -16.49 -10.33
CA LEU A 312 7.92 -16.66 -10.80
C LEU A 312 8.97 -16.05 -9.86
N LEU A 313 8.65 -14.98 -9.12
CA LEU A 313 9.59 -14.32 -8.19
C LEU A 313 9.61 -14.97 -6.81
N THR A 314 8.45 -15.34 -6.26
CA THR A 314 8.38 -15.98 -4.92
C THR A 314 9.10 -17.32 -4.89
N ARG A 315 9.00 -18.16 -5.93
CA ARG A 315 9.74 -19.45 -5.97
C ARG A 315 11.25 -19.31 -6.21
N LYS A 316 11.70 -18.27 -6.91
CA LYS A 316 13.13 -18.08 -7.22
C LYS A 316 13.89 -17.30 -6.15
N MET A 317 13.22 -16.45 -5.36
CA MET A 317 13.87 -15.73 -4.26
C MET A 317 13.83 -16.51 -2.93
N VAL A 318 12.82 -17.35 -2.69
CA VAL A 318 12.75 -18.22 -1.49
C VAL A 318 13.59 -19.50 -1.62
N ALA A 319 14.09 -19.81 -2.82
CA ALA A 319 15.07 -20.88 -3.02
C ALA A 319 16.49 -20.41 -2.69
N LYS A 320 16.75 -20.14 -1.40
CA LYS A 320 18.07 -20.18 -0.78
C LYS A 320 17.96 -20.67 0.65
#